data_AF-A0A0J7MV09-F1
#
_entry.id   AF-A0A0J7MV09-F1
#
_cell.length_a   1.000
_cell.length_b   1.000
_cell.length_c   1.000
_cell.angle_alpha   90.00
_cell.angle_beta   90.00
_cell.angle_gamma   90.00
#
_symmetry.space_group_name_H-M   'P 1'
#
loop_
_entity.id
_entity.type
_entity.pdbx_description
1 polymer ?
#
loop_
_entity_poly.entity_id
_entity_poly.type
_entity_poly.pdbx_seq_one_letter_code
_entity_poly.pdbx_strand_id
1 'polypeptide(L)'
;MTLQLGKDISKTSMPVIFNEPLSFLQRVAEYMKYAKLLKQASQEQSPISRFQYVAAFAVSALASNWDRCGKFFNRILGETIICEQVSHHPPVSAFYADSDDFIFHGSIHPKLKFWGKSLEVHPKGIVTVELP
;
A
#
# COMPACT_ATOMS: atom_id res chain seq x y z
N MET A 1 16.31 16.78 -18.53
CA MET A 1 15.76 17.02 -17.18
C MET A 1 16.73 16.41 -16.17
N THR A 2 17.56 17.22 -15.53
CA THR A 2 18.65 16.72 -14.67
C THR A 2 18.09 16.38 -13.30
N LEU A 3 17.96 15.08 -12.99
CA LEU A 3 17.54 14.62 -11.67
C LEU A 3 18.64 14.95 -10.65
N GLN A 4 18.36 15.85 -9.71
CA GLN A 4 19.29 16.19 -8.64
C GLN A 4 19.27 15.12 -7.54
N LEU A 5 20.45 14.73 -7.06
CA LEU A 5 20.65 13.78 -5.97
C LEU A 5 19.89 14.21 -4.70
N GLY A 6 19.14 13.29 -4.11
CA GLY A 6 18.43 13.48 -2.84
C GLY A 6 17.12 14.29 -2.93
N LYS A 7 16.74 14.78 -4.11
CA LYS A 7 15.49 15.53 -4.29
C LYS A 7 14.29 14.59 -4.28
N ASP A 8 13.18 15.06 -3.69
CA ASP A 8 11.88 14.40 -3.81
C ASP A 8 11.42 14.50 -5.27
N ILE A 9 11.30 13.35 -5.94
CA ILE A 9 10.91 13.27 -7.34
C ILE A 9 9.44 12.87 -7.53
N SER A 10 8.64 12.84 -6.45
CA SER A 10 7.19 12.58 -6.55
C SER A 10 6.49 13.51 -7.55
N LYS A 11 6.96 14.77 -7.64
CA LYS A 11 6.47 15.82 -8.55
C LYS A 11 7.17 15.86 -9.92
N THR A 12 8.23 15.08 -10.13
CA THR A 12 8.95 15.04 -11.40
C THR A 12 8.30 14.00 -12.33
N SER A 13 8.10 14.35 -13.60
CA SER A 13 7.66 13.40 -14.62
C SER A 13 8.74 12.33 -14.82
N MET A 14 8.46 11.08 -14.44
CA MET A 14 9.33 9.95 -14.74
C MET A 14 8.99 9.37 -16.12
N PRO A 15 9.98 8.83 -16.86
CA PRO A 15 9.72 8.08 -18.09
C PRO A 15 8.72 6.94 -17.85
N VAL A 16 7.82 6.70 -18.81
CA VAL A 16 6.73 5.71 -18.69
C VAL A 16 7.21 4.28 -18.39
N ILE A 17 8.48 3.96 -18.71
CA ILE A 17 9.15 2.69 -18.43
C ILE A 17 9.28 2.43 -16.92
N PHE A 18 9.26 3.48 -16.10
CA PHE A 18 9.24 3.40 -14.64
C PHE A 18 7.82 3.40 -14.06
N ASN A 19 6.77 3.43 -14.89
CA ASN A 19 5.41 3.30 -14.40
C ASN A 19 4.98 1.83 -14.47
N GLU A 20 4.39 1.37 -13.39
CA GLU A 20 3.76 0.06 -13.35
C GLU A 20 2.39 0.16 -14.02
N PRO A 21 1.94 -0.82 -14.83
CA PRO A 21 0.61 -0.78 -15.46
C PRO A 21 -0.53 -1.07 -14.46
N LEU A 22 -0.33 -0.78 -13.17
CA LEU A 22 -1.35 -0.89 -12.14
C LEU A 22 -1.61 0.45 -11.48
N SER A 23 -2.85 0.61 -11.06
CA SER A 23 -3.24 1.69 -10.18
C SER A 23 -2.81 1.43 -8.74
N PHE A 24 -2.68 2.50 -7.94
CA PHE A 24 -2.45 2.36 -6.51
C PHE A 24 -3.52 1.50 -5.80
N LEU A 25 -4.78 1.58 -6.25
CA LEU A 25 -5.87 0.74 -5.74
C LEU A 25 -5.61 -0.74 -6.00
N GLN A 26 -5.23 -1.10 -7.24
CA GLN A 26 -4.93 -2.49 -7.57
C GLN A 26 -3.77 -3.03 -6.72
N ARG A 27 -2.82 -2.16 -6.35
CA ARG A 27 -1.73 -2.50 -5.43
C ARG A 27 -2.22 -2.76 -4.00
N VAL A 28 -3.13 -1.94 -3.48
CA VAL A 28 -3.74 -2.17 -2.15
C VAL A 28 -4.58 -3.46 -2.18
N ALA A 29 -5.27 -3.75 -3.28
CA ALA A 29 -5.98 -5.01 -3.45
C ALA A 29 -5.03 -6.22 -3.42
N GLU A 30 -3.82 -6.11 -3.96
CA GLU A 30 -2.79 -7.15 -3.84
C GLU A 30 -2.33 -7.38 -2.40
N TYR A 31 -2.33 -6.36 -1.54
CA TYR A 31 -2.07 -6.54 -0.10
C TYR A 31 -3.16 -7.37 0.58
N MET A 32 -4.39 -7.27 0.08
CA MET A 32 -5.53 -8.06 0.57
C MET A 32 -5.57 -9.49 0.04
N LYS A 33 -4.62 -9.91 -0.80
CA LYS A 33 -4.51 -11.31 -1.27
C LYS A 33 -4.48 -12.33 -0.13
N TYR A 34 -3.90 -11.96 1.01
CA TYR A 34 -3.78 -12.81 2.19
C TYR A 34 -4.75 -12.40 3.31
N ALA A 35 -5.85 -11.70 3.01
CA ALA A 35 -6.86 -11.28 4.00
C ALA A 35 -7.44 -12.46 4.82
N LYS A 36 -7.37 -13.69 4.31
CA LYS A 36 -7.69 -14.91 5.08
C LYS A 36 -6.93 -15.03 6.41
N LEU A 37 -5.71 -14.47 6.51
CA LEU A 37 -4.94 -14.44 7.75
C LEU A 37 -5.62 -13.57 8.81
N LEU A 38 -6.25 -12.45 8.40
CA LEU A 38 -7.02 -11.61 9.32
C LEU A 38 -8.29 -12.32 9.80
N LYS A 39 -8.95 -13.06 8.91
CA LYS A 39 -10.06 -13.94 9.29
C LYS A 39 -9.64 -15.04 10.28
N GLN A 40 -8.44 -15.62 10.12
CA GLN A 40 -7.92 -16.55 11.12
C GLN A 40 -7.61 -15.83 12.43
N ALA A 41 -7.05 -14.62 12.37
CA ALA A 41 -6.77 -13.81 13.55
C ALA A 41 -8.03 -13.47 14.36
N SER A 42 -9.17 -13.15 13.71
CA SER A 42 -10.42 -12.85 14.41
C SER A 42 -10.94 -14.04 15.23
N GLN A 43 -10.70 -15.26 14.76
CA GLN A 43 -11.16 -16.50 15.38
C GLN A 43 -10.27 -16.99 16.54
N GLU A 44 -9.05 -16.45 16.67
CA GLU A 44 -8.13 -16.83 17.73
C GLU A 44 -8.56 -16.26 19.08
N GLN A 45 -8.48 -17.08 20.14
CA GLN A 45 -8.76 -16.62 21.51
C GLN A 45 -7.52 -16.00 22.15
N SER A 46 -6.35 -16.59 21.91
CA SER A 46 -5.08 -16.13 22.47
C SER A 46 -4.64 -14.82 21.79
N PRO A 47 -4.34 -13.75 22.56
CA PRO A 47 -3.81 -12.51 22.00
C PRO A 47 -2.49 -12.69 21.23
N ILE A 48 -1.66 -13.66 21.65
CA ILE A 48 -0.38 -13.94 21.00
C ILE A 48 -0.61 -14.59 19.63
N SER A 49 -1.49 -15.61 19.55
CA SER A 49 -1.82 -16.27 18.29
C SER A 49 -2.45 -15.28 17.30
N ARG A 50 -3.37 -14.44 17.78
CA ARG A 50 -3.97 -13.34 17.00
C ARG A 50 -2.90 -12.42 16.42
N PHE A 51 -1.95 -11.99 17.25
CA PHE A 51 -0.86 -11.12 16.81
C PHE A 51 0.05 -11.78 15.76
N GLN A 52 0.31 -13.09 15.88
CA GLN A 52 1.10 -13.83 14.89
C GLN A 52 0.47 -13.79 13.50
N TYR A 53 -0.85 -13.97 13.40
CA TYR A 53 -1.56 -13.88 12.12
C TYR A 53 -1.58 -12.46 11.55
N VAL A 54 -1.78 -11.43 12.39
CA VAL A 54 -1.71 -10.02 11.95
C VAL A 54 -0.31 -9.67 11.47
N ALA A 55 0.73 -10.12 12.16
CA ALA A 55 2.12 -9.92 11.74
C ALA A 55 2.42 -10.65 10.43
N ALA A 56 1.95 -11.90 10.27
CA ALA A 56 2.08 -12.65 9.03
C ALA A 56 1.38 -11.95 7.86
N PHE A 57 0.18 -11.39 8.09
CA PHE A 57 -0.52 -10.57 7.11
C PHE A 57 0.31 -9.35 6.70
N ALA A 58 0.85 -8.59 7.65
CA ALA A 58 1.67 -7.42 7.38
C ALA A 58 2.93 -7.75 6.55
N VAL A 59 3.60 -8.87 6.84
CA VAL A 59 4.77 -9.32 6.06
C VAL A 59 4.35 -9.83 4.68
N SER A 60 3.22 -10.54 4.58
CA SER A 60 2.73 -11.09 3.30
C SER A 60 2.41 -9.99 2.28
N ALA A 61 1.96 -8.82 2.74
CA ALA A 61 1.72 -7.67 1.87
C ALA A 61 3.00 -7.19 1.16
N LEU A 62 4.18 -7.34 1.81
CA LEU A 62 5.47 -7.00 1.21
C LEU A 62 5.88 -7.96 0.10
N ALA A 63 5.40 -9.22 0.12
CA ALA A 63 5.72 -10.19 -0.93
C ALA A 63 5.21 -9.74 -2.30
N SER A 64 4.09 -9.01 -2.34
CA SER A 64 3.56 -8.41 -3.57
C SER A 64 4.51 -7.36 -4.18
N ASN A 65 5.45 -6.83 -3.39
CA ASN A 65 6.44 -5.83 -3.83
C ASN A 65 7.70 -6.41 -4.48
N TRP A 66 7.86 -7.74 -4.51
CA TRP A 66 9.02 -8.38 -5.12
C TRP A 66 9.17 -8.00 -6.60
N ASP A 67 10.34 -7.46 -6.95
CA ASP A 67 10.74 -7.03 -8.31
C ASP A 67 9.91 -5.90 -8.95
N ARG A 68 9.23 -5.08 -8.13
CA ARG A 68 8.27 -4.06 -8.61
C ARG A 68 8.54 -2.70 -7.97
N CYS A 69 9.33 -1.87 -8.68
CA CYS A 69 9.77 -0.52 -8.25
C CYS A 69 9.09 0.64 -9.00
N GLY A 70 7.99 0.38 -9.71
CA GLY A 70 7.34 1.36 -10.57
C GLY A 70 6.44 2.37 -9.84
N LYS A 71 6.24 3.55 -10.43
CA LYS A 71 5.26 4.56 -9.99
C LYS A 71 3.86 4.15 -10.45
N PHE A 72 2.89 4.24 -9.55
CA PHE A 72 1.52 3.76 -9.79
C PHE A 72 0.70 4.74 -10.64
N PHE A 73 -0.20 4.23 -11.48
CA PHE A 73 -1.29 5.02 -12.05
C PHE A 73 -2.36 5.28 -10.98
N ASN A 74 -3.25 6.26 -11.19
CA ASN A 74 -4.39 6.49 -10.28
C ASN A 74 -5.73 6.22 -10.98
N ARG A 75 -6.69 5.66 -10.20
CA ARG A 75 -8.09 5.23 -10.49
C ARG A 75 -8.28 3.76 -10.94
N ILE A 76 -9.38 3.02 -10.70
CA ILE A 76 -10.80 3.29 -10.34
C ILE A 76 -11.34 2.19 -9.38
N LEU A 77 -12.21 2.60 -8.44
CA LEU A 77 -13.15 1.84 -7.58
C LEU A 77 -13.56 0.44 -8.08
N GLY A 78 -13.43 -0.58 -7.21
CA GLY A 78 -13.81 -1.96 -7.48
C GLY A 78 -14.01 -2.78 -6.19
N GLU A 79 -14.89 -3.77 -6.29
CA GLU A 79 -15.69 -4.41 -5.24
C GLU A 79 -14.87 -4.98 -4.06
N THR A 80 -15.29 -4.69 -2.83
CA THR A 80 -14.72 -5.06 -1.51
C THR A 80 -13.72 -4.08 -0.87
N ILE A 81 -12.96 -3.29 -1.65
CA ILE A 81 -12.04 -2.27 -1.10
C ILE A 81 -12.32 -0.94 -1.77
N ILE A 82 -12.76 0.03 -0.98
CA ILE A 82 -12.92 1.40 -1.43
C ILE A 82 -11.57 2.08 -1.28
N CYS A 83 -11.02 2.62 -2.38
CA CYS A 83 -9.83 3.46 -2.34
C CYS A 83 -10.09 4.73 -3.13
N GLU A 84 -9.70 5.86 -2.54
CA GLU A 84 -9.83 7.18 -3.15
C GLU A 84 -8.53 7.96 -2.98
N GLN A 85 -8.16 8.69 -4.04
CA GLN A 85 -7.11 9.69 -3.93
C GLN A 85 -7.69 10.97 -3.31
N VAL A 86 -7.53 11.12 -2.00
CA VAL A 86 -8.10 12.23 -1.22
C VAL A 86 -7.28 13.52 -1.30
N SER A 87 -6.04 13.46 -1.81
CA SER A 87 -5.22 14.66 -2.02
C SER A 87 -4.27 14.50 -3.22
N HIS A 88 -4.06 15.60 -3.95
CA HIS A 88 -3.09 15.67 -5.04
C HIS A 88 -1.74 16.29 -4.62
N HIS A 89 -1.75 17.21 -3.65
CA HIS A 89 -0.58 17.95 -3.19
C HIS A 89 -0.54 18.02 -1.65
N PRO A 90 0.05 17.04 -0.95
CA PRO A 90 0.76 15.85 -1.48
C PRO A 90 -0.18 14.75 -1.99
N PRO A 91 0.28 13.81 -2.84
CA PRO A 91 -0.53 12.70 -3.32
C PRO A 91 -0.84 11.71 -2.18
N VAL A 92 -2.07 11.73 -1.66
CA VAL A 92 -2.52 10.83 -0.59
C VAL A 92 -3.66 9.96 -1.11
N SER A 93 -3.56 8.66 -0.84
CA SER A 93 -4.61 7.68 -1.12
C SER A 93 -5.13 7.11 0.19
N ALA A 94 -6.44 7.23 0.41
CA ALA A 94 -7.13 6.58 1.51
C ALA A 94 -7.77 5.28 1.03
N PHE A 95 -7.84 4.27 1.89
CA PHE A 95 -8.52 3.02 1.59
C PHE A 95 -9.30 2.51 2.81
N TYR A 96 -10.37 1.77 2.52
CA TYR A 96 -11.26 1.15 3.49
C TYR A 96 -11.80 -0.16 2.93
N ALA A 97 -11.74 -1.21 3.72
CA ALA A 97 -12.25 -2.54 3.42
C ALA A 97 -13.03 -3.05 4.63
N ASP A 98 -14.26 -3.48 4.37
CA ASP A 98 -15.21 -3.95 5.38
C ASP A 98 -15.44 -5.45 5.21
N SER A 99 -15.50 -6.17 6.32
CA SER A 99 -15.72 -7.62 6.38
C SER A 99 -16.30 -7.96 7.75
N ASP A 100 -17.12 -9.01 7.81
CA ASP A 100 -17.70 -9.50 9.08
C ASP A 100 -16.63 -9.85 10.12
N ASP A 101 -15.43 -10.21 9.67
CA ASP A 101 -14.32 -10.67 10.50
C ASP A 101 -13.30 -9.56 10.86
N PHE A 102 -13.24 -8.48 10.08
CA PHE A 102 -12.22 -7.43 10.25
C PHE A 102 -12.58 -6.15 9.50
N ILE A 103 -12.06 -5.02 9.99
CA ILE A 103 -12.05 -3.76 9.24
C ILE A 103 -10.60 -3.41 8.92
N PHE A 104 -10.31 -3.12 7.66
CA PHE A 104 -8.96 -2.74 7.21
C PHE A 104 -9.01 -1.37 6.54
N HIS A 105 -8.34 -0.40 7.12
CA HIS A 105 -8.38 0.97 6.61
C HIS A 105 -7.08 1.73 6.85
N GLY A 106 -6.91 2.83 6.15
CA GLY A 106 -5.74 3.65 6.31
C GLY A 106 -5.54 4.66 5.21
N SER A 107 -4.39 5.31 5.25
CA SER A 107 -3.95 6.23 4.21
C SER A 107 -2.47 6.09 3.95
N ILE A 108 -2.08 6.19 2.68
CA ILE A 108 -0.69 6.06 2.24
C ILE A 108 -0.35 7.24 1.33
N HIS A 109 0.85 7.78 1.55
CA HIS A 109 1.49 8.83 0.81
C HIS A 109 2.96 8.42 0.54
N PRO A 110 3.24 7.79 -0.61
CA PRO A 110 4.60 7.38 -0.93
C PRO A 110 5.44 8.60 -1.35
N LYS A 111 6.61 8.75 -0.72
CA LYS A 111 7.64 9.71 -1.15
C LYS A 111 8.77 8.98 -1.86
N LEU A 112 9.20 9.49 -3.00
CA LEU A 112 10.25 8.90 -3.80
C LEU A 112 11.49 9.81 -3.76
N LYS A 113 12.63 9.27 -3.33
CA LYS A 113 13.92 9.97 -3.37
C LYS A 113 14.84 9.28 -4.36
N PHE A 114 15.45 10.06 -5.24
CA PHE A 114 16.41 9.57 -6.21
C PHE A 114 17.84 9.84 -5.74
N TRP A 115 18.66 8.79 -5.69
CA TRP A 115 20.05 8.83 -5.26
C TRP A 115 21.02 8.55 -6.41
N GLY A 116 20.66 8.94 -7.63
CA GLY A 116 21.53 8.80 -8.81
C GLY A 116 21.51 7.40 -9.43
N LYS A 117 21.81 6.37 -8.63
CA LYS A 117 21.77 4.95 -9.07
C LYS A 117 20.66 4.14 -8.42
N SER A 118 20.05 4.65 -7.36
CA SER A 118 18.98 3.97 -6.64
C SER A 118 17.77 4.89 -6.48
N LEU A 119 16.60 4.25 -6.39
CA LEU A 119 15.34 4.88 -6.03
C LEU A 119 14.97 4.39 -4.63
N GLU A 120 14.78 5.33 -3.72
CA GLU A 120 14.35 5.05 -2.36
C GLU A 120 12.86 5.39 -2.22
N VAL A 121 12.08 4.39 -1.80
CA VAL A 121 10.63 4.51 -1.60
C VAL A 121 10.36 4.64 -0.11
N HIS A 122 9.80 5.78 0.29
CA HIS A 122 9.36 6.05 1.66
C HIS A 122 7.83 5.98 1.72
N PRO A 123 7.23 4.81 2.01
CA PRO A 123 5.80 4.73 2.24
C PRO A 123 5.47 5.43 3.57
N LYS A 124 4.90 6.63 3.50
CA LYS A 124 4.33 7.28 4.70
C LYS A 124 2.86 6.93 4.77
N GLY A 125 2.35 6.71 5.97
CA GLY A 125 0.94 6.35 6.14
C GLY A 125 0.69 5.63 7.44
N ILE A 126 -0.58 5.46 7.75
CA ILE A 126 -1.06 4.61 8.83
C ILE A 126 -1.97 3.57 8.20
N VAL A 127 -1.78 2.33 8.61
CA VAL A 127 -2.60 1.18 8.24
C VAL A 127 -3.13 0.59 9.54
N THR A 128 -4.44 0.43 9.61
CA THR A 128 -5.15 -0.04 10.80
C THR A 128 -5.93 -1.29 10.43
N VAL A 129 -5.83 -2.30 11.29
CA VAL A 129 -6.68 -3.49 11.28
C VAL A 129 -7.44 -3.50 12.59
N GLU A 130 -8.76 -3.61 12.49
CA GLU A 130 -9.65 -3.82 13.64
C GLU A 130 -10.25 -5.22 13.53
N LEU A 131 -10.25 -5.94 14.65
CA LEU A 131 -10.85 -7.27 14.77
C LEU A 131 -12.02 -7.12 15.76
N PRO A 132 -13.29 -7.31 15.32
CA PRO A 132 -14.48 -7.20 16.17
C PRO A 132 -14.52 -8.19 17.33
#